data_AF-A0A928SMK7-F1
#
_entry.id   AF-A0A928SMK7-F1
#
_cell.length_a   1.000
_cell.length_b   1.000
_cell.length_c   1.000
_cell.angle_alpha   90.00
_cell.angle_beta   90.00
_cell.angle_gamma   90.00
#
_symmetry.space_group_name_H-M   'P 1'
#
loop_
_entity.id
_entity.type
_entity.pdbx_description
1 polymer ?
#
loop_
_entity_poly.entity_id
_entity_poly.type
_entity_poly.pdbx_seq_one_letter_code
_entity_poly.pdbx_strand_id
1 'polypeptide(L)' 'MSDIVENTVQITESTIKPEDIHLPPNSYWPIVLAFGFSCILGGLALNIALTLIGVVVTLVSAIGWVIEPVHAEEGHH' A
#
# COMPACT_ATOMS: atom_id res chain seq x y z
N MET A 1 -38.62 -7.35 -24.80
CA MET A 1 -37.33 -6.68 -25.11
C MET A 1 -36.74 -6.07 -23.85
N SER A 2 -37.55 -5.41 -23.01
CA SER A 2 -37.24 -5.01 -21.63
C SER A 2 -36.80 -6.18 -20.74
N ASP A 3 -37.46 -7.33 -20.86
CA ASP A 3 -37.31 -8.44 -19.91
C ASP A 3 -35.95 -9.15 -20.05
N ILE A 4 -35.38 -9.15 -21.25
CA ILE A 4 -34.02 -9.69 -21.49
C ILE A 4 -32.98 -8.74 -20.90
N VAL A 5 -33.17 -7.42 -21.04
CA VAL A 5 -32.27 -6.42 -20.46
C VAL A 5 -32.30 -6.49 -18.94
N GLU A 6 -33.50 -6.59 -18.35
CA GLU A 6 -33.68 -6.69 -16.89
C GLU A 6 -33.04 -7.98 -16.33
N ASN A 7 -33.20 -9.12 -17.01
CA ASN A 7 -32.53 -10.36 -16.64
C ASN A 7 -30.98 -10.27 -16.74
N THR A 8 -30.43 -9.61 -17.76
CA THR A 8 -28.96 -9.44 -17.87
C THR A 8 -28.35 -8.54 -16.79
N VAL A 9 -29.10 -7.52 -16.35
CA VAL A 9 -28.70 -6.64 -15.25
C VAL A 9 -28.70 -7.42 -13.93
N GLN A 10 -29.75 -8.22 -13.67
CA GLN A 10 -29.86 -9.05 -12.46
C GLN A 10 -28.77 -10.14 -12.36
N ILE A 11 -28.37 -10.75 -13.49
CA ILE A 11 -27.32 -11.78 -13.53
C ILE A 11 -25.94 -11.17 -13.19
N THR A 12 -25.69 -9.93 -13.61
CA THR A 12 -24.41 -9.25 -13.38
C THR A 12 -24.28 -8.77 -11.93
N GLU A 13 -25.39 -8.31 -11.32
CA GLU A 13 -25.40 -7.83 -9.93
C GLU A 13 -25.34 -8.97 -8.90
N SER A 14 -25.93 -10.14 -9.19
CA SER A 14 -25.90 -11.30 -8.27
C SER A 14 -24.61 -12.14 -8.33
N THR A 15 -23.75 -11.92 -9.34
CA THR A 15 -22.53 -12.72 -9.56
C THR A 15 -21.30 -12.16 -8.82
N ILE A 16 -21.23 -10.85 -8.56
CA ILE A 16 -20.06 -10.22 -7.92
C ILE A 16 -20.48 -9.76 -6.54
N LYS A 17 -20.18 -10.58 -5.52
CA LYS A 17 -20.38 -10.20 -4.14
C LYS A 17 -19.25 -9.23 -3.74
N PRO A 18 -19.53 -8.13 -3.03
CA PRO A 18 -18.48 -7.21 -2.57
C PRO A 18 -17.40 -7.88 -1.72
N GLU A 19 -17.76 -8.96 -1.02
CA GLU A 19 -16.85 -9.82 -0.26
C GLU A 19 -15.83 -10.59 -1.12
N ASP A 20 -16.08 -10.78 -2.42
CA ASP A 20 -15.14 -11.40 -3.36
C ASP A 20 -14.11 -10.38 -3.91
N ILE A 21 -14.28 -9.09 -3.61
CA ILE A 21 -13.35 -8.03 -4.01
C ILE A 21 -12.20 -7.97 -3.00
N HIS A 22 -11.20 -8.82 -3.19
CA HIS A 22 -9.92 -8.69 -2.48
C HIS A 22 -9.20 -7.42 -2.94
N LEU A 23 -9.23 -6.38 -2.09
CA LEU A 23 -8.36 -5.22 -2.26
C LEU A 23 -6.94 -5.63 -1.86
N PRO A 24 -5.89 -5.24 -2.61
CA PRO A 24 -4.53 -5.44 -2.16
C PRO A 24 -4.35 -4.72 -0.81
N PRO A 25 -3.67 -5.34 0.16
CA PRO A 25 -3.45 -4.70 1.45
C PRO A 25 -2.66 -3.41 1.29
N ASN A 26 -2.92 -2.47 2.18
CA ASN A 26 -2.24 -1.20 2.20
C ASN A 26 -0.81 -1.37 2.74
N SER A 27 0.20 -1.01 1.94
CA SER A 27 1.60 -1.00 2.38
C SER A 27 1.98 0.38 2.92
N TYR A 28 2.55 0.44 4.13
CA TYR A 28 2.99 1.68 4.76
C TYR A 28 4.46 2.04 4.45
N TRP A 29 5.25 1.11 3.95
CA TRP A 29 6.67 1.35 3.66
C TRP A 29 6.96 2.40 2.56
N PRO A 30 6.18 2.54 1.47
CA PRO A 30 6.45 3.56 0.45
C PRO A 30 6.51 4.99 1.02
N ILE A 31 5.64 5.33 1.97
CA ILE A 31 5.61 6.68 2.55
C ILE A 31 6.80 6.91 3.50
N VAL A 32 7.21 5.89 4.26
CA VAL A 32 8.39 5.96 5.14
C VAL A 32 9.66 6.11 4.31
N LEU A 33 9.76 5.42 3.17
CA LEU A 33 10.88 5.53 2.25
C LEU A 33 10.99 6.95 1.65
N ALA A 34 9.88 7.53 1.22
CA ALA A 34 9.84 8.90 0.70
C ALA A 34 10.25 9.94 1.76
N PHE A 35 9.87 9.72 3.02
CA PHE A 35 10.31 10.55 4.14
C PHE A 35 11.82 10.45 4.37
N GLY A 36 12.39 9.24 4.34
CA GLY A 36 13.84 9.03 4.43
C GLY A 36 14.61 9.77 3.32
N PHE A 37 14.16 9.67 2.07
CA PHE A 37 14.74 10.41 0.95
C PHE A 37 14.64 11.93 1.13
N SER A 38 13.50 12.41 1.63
CA SER A 38 13.32 13.84 1.92
C SER A 38 14.30 14.32 3.00
N CYS A 39 14.54 13.52 4.04
CA CYS A 39 15.55 13.81 5.06
C CYS A 39 16.98 13.78 4.51
N ILE A 40 17.31 12.88 3.57
CA ILE A 40 18.63 12.87 2.91
C ILE A 40 18.83 14.16 2.11
N LEU A 41 17.86 14.52 1.27
CA LEU A 41 17.93 15.71 0.42
C LEU A 41 17.97 17.00 1.26
N GLY A 42 17.10 17.12 2.26
CA GLY A 42 17.10 18.26 3.19
C GLY A 42 18.35 18.28 4.09
N GLY A 43 18.81 17.13 4.55
CA GLY A 43 20.02 16.99 5.37
C GLY A 43 21.27 17.42 4.63
N LEU A 44 21.39 17.08 3.34
CA LEU A 44 22.54 17.48 2.53
C LEU A 44 22.68 19.01 2.45
N ALA A 45 21.56 19.74 2.50
CA ALA A 45 21.55 21.20 2.53
C ALA A 45 21.74 21.81 3.93
N LEU A 46 21.32 21.13 4.99
CA LEU A 46 21.23 21.69 6.34
C LEU A 46 22.30 21.17 7.30
N ASN A 47 22.47 19.85 7.40
CA ASN A 47 23.35 19.20 8.36
C ASN A 47 23.59 17.72 8.00
N ILE A 48 24.86 17.31 7.97
CA ILE A 48 25.26 15.92 7.69
C ILE A 48 24.65 14.90 8.67
N ALA A 49 24.41 15.28 9.93
CA ALA A 49 23.75 14.42 10.90
C ALA A 49 22.31 14.06 10.47
N LEU A 50 21.57 15.01 9.91
CA LEU A 50 20.23 14.78 9.37
C LEU A 50 20.28 13.86 8.15
N THR A 51 21.31 14.00 7.30
CA THR A 51 21.54 13.09 6.16
C THR A 51 21.74 11.66 6.63
N LEU A 52 22.57 11.44 7.66
CA LEU A 52 22.82 10.10 8.21
C LEU A 52 21.54 9.46 8.75
N ILE A 53 20.71 10.24 9.47
CA ILE A 53 19.40 9.77 9.93
C ILE A 53 18.52 9.38 8.74
N GLY A 54 18.47 10.22 7.70
CA GLY A 54 17.72 9.93 6.48
C GLY A 54 18.18 8.64 5.80
N VAL A 55 19.49 8.39 5.71
CA VAL A 55 20.06 7.14 5.15
C VAL A 55 19.60 5.92 5.94
N VAL A 56 19.67 5.98 7.28
CA VAL A 56 19.22 4.87 8.14
C VAL A 56 17.73 4.59 7.93
N VAL A 57 16.89 5.63 7.91
CA VAL A 57 15.45 5.49 7.70
C VAL A 57 15.15 4.88 6.31
N THR A 58 15.82 5.36 5.26
CA THR A 58 15.65 4.82 3.90
C THR A 58 16.02 3.34 3.82
N LEU A 59 17.14 2.93 4.45
CA LEU A 59 17.59 1.53 4.45
C LEU A 59 16.61 0.63 5.20
N VAL A 60 16.21 1.01 6.42
CA VAL A 60 15.22 0.26 7.20
C VAL A 60 13.90 0.16 6.44
N SER A 61 13.47 1.24 5.80
CA SER A 61 12.24 1.25 5.03
C SER A 61 12.31 0.34 3.80
N ALA A 62 13.42 0.35 3.08
CA ALA A 62 13.61 -0.51 1.92
C ALA A 62 13.63 -1.99 2.33
N ILE A 63 14.35 -2.33 3.40
CA ILE A 63 14.38 -3.69 3.94
C ILE A 63 12.98 -4.11 4.38
N GLY A 64 12.31 -3.27 5.18
CA GLY A 64 10.96 -3.48 5.67
C GLY A 64 9.96 -3.73 4.54
N TRP A 65 10.06 -2.97 3.46
CA TRP A 65 9.21 -3.13 2.29
C TRP A 65 9.46 -4.44 1.55
N VAL A 66 10.72 -4.86 1.45
CA VAL A 66 11.09 -6.12 0.79
C VAL A 66 10.61 -7.33 1.59
N ILE A 67 10.60 -7.24 2.93
CA ILE A 67 10.19 -8.35 3.81
C ILE A 67 8.69 -8.33 4.17
N GLU A 68 7.95 -7.26 3.83
CA GLU A 68 6.53 -7.15 4.15
C GLU A 68 5.74 -8.28 3.44
N PRO A 69 4.97 -9.09 4.18
CA PRO A 69 4.11 -10.08 3.57
C PRO A 69 2.97 -9.38 2.82
N VAL A 70 2.70 -9.80 1.58
CA VAL A 70 1.58 -9.32 0.74
C VAL A 70 0.20 -9.72 1.30
N HIS A 71 0.17 -10.44 2.42
CA HIS A 71 -1.04 -10.90 3.08
C HIS A 71 -1.20 -10.13 4.39
N ALA A 72 -2.32 -9.45 4.56
CA ALA A 72 -2.71 -8.96 5.87
C ALA A 72 -2.83 -10.18 6.81
N GLU A 73 -2.24 -10.13 8.00
CA GLU A 73 -2.66 -11.06 9.05
C GLU A 73 -4.14 -10.81 9.28
N GLU A 74 -4.97 -11.80 8.92
CA GLU A 74 -6.35 -11.90 9.36
C GLU A 74 -6.34 -12.18 10.87
N GLY A 75 -6.10 -11.13 11.66
CA GLY A 75 -6.36 -11.15 13.08
C GLY A 75 -7.85 -11.03 13.33
N HIS A 76 -8.51 -12.15 13.65
CA HIS A 76 -9.44 -12.36 14.77
C HIS A 76 -10.64 -13.32 14.47
N HIS A 77 -10.52 -14.54 15.02
CA HIS A 77 -11.57 -15.51 15.48
C HIS A 77 -12.34 -16.38 14.48
#